data_AF-A0A3D5W3D4-F1
#
_entry.id   AF-A0A3D5W3D4-F1
#
_cell.length_a   1.000
_cell.length_b   1.000
_cell.length_c   1.000
_cell.angle_alpha   90.00
_cell.angle_beta   90.00
_cell.angle_gamma   90.00
#
_symmetry.space_group_name_H-M   'P 1'
#
loop_
_entity.id
_entity.type
_entity.pdbx_description
1 polymer ?
#
loop_
_entity_poly.entity_id
_entity_poly.type
_entity_poly.pdbx_seq_one_letter_code
_entity_poly.pdbx_strand_id
1 'polypeptide(L)'
;YWPRGKVLGGSSAINGLIYVRGQAEDYEHWAALGNPGWSWQDVLPYFIRSERNERGGDAFHGEDGPQGVSDVGRPNTLARAFIDACVEAGYPANPDFNGESQEGAGPYQLTTWQGRRCSSATGYLKPARSRSNLSIETGAHVCRVGFSGARANTVVFRQGGREKTVSARREVILSAGALQSPQLLQLSGIGDADLLKRHGIEVLLDRPAVGQNLQDH
;
A
#
# COMPACT_ATOMS: atom_id res chain seq x y z
N TYR A 1 5.58 -18.45 -5.93
CA TYR A 1 6.45 -17.65 -5.04
C TYR A 1 5.86 -16.25 -4.96
N TRP A 2 5.56 -15.73 -3.77
CA TRP A 2 4.96 -14.40 -3.58
C TRP A 2 5.97 -13.47 -2.86
N PRO A 3 6.75 -12.67 -3.61
CA PRO A 3 7.75 -11.79 -3.02
C PRO A 3 7.09 -10.68 -2.20
N ARG A 4 7.63 -10.41 -1.01
CA ARG A 4 7.21 -9.31 -0.13
C ARG A 4 8.43 -8.59 0.41
N GLY A 5 8.41 -7.26 0.39
CA GLY A 5 9.53 -6.46 0.89
C GLY A 5 9.65 -6.56 2.42
N LYS A 6 10.82 -6.96 2.92
CA LYS A 6 11.15 -7.01 4.35
C LYS A 6 12.23 -5.99 4.72
N VAL A 7 11.94 -4.73 4.41
CA VAL A 7 12.79 -3.55 4.67
C VAL A 7 11.88 -2.35 4.94
N LEU A 8 12.43 -1.23 5.41
CA LEU A 8 11.65 0.02 5.49
C LEU A 8 11.12 0.39 4.09
N GLY A 9 9.82 0.66 4.01
CA GLY A 9 9.08 0.87 2.75
C GLY A 9 8.34 -0.37 2.25
N GLY A 10 8.59 -1.54 2.84
CA GLY A 10 7.89 -2.78 2.49
C GLY A 10 8.03 -3.11 1.00
N SER A 11 6.94 -3.55 0.38
CA SER A 11 6.95 -3.92 -1.04
C SER A 11 7.20 -2.74 -1.99
N SER A 12 6.97 -1.47 -1.58
CA SER A 12 7.35 -0.30 -2.40
C SER A 12 8.87 -0.16 -2.60
N ALA A 13 9.67 -0.83 -1.77
CA ALA A 13 11.12 -0.88 -1.93
C ALA A 13 11.57 -1.90 -3.01
N ILE A 14 10.70 -2.82 -3.44
CA ILE A 14 11.05 -3.92 -4.35
C ILE A 14 10.11 -4.06 -5.55
N ASN A 15 9.00 -3.32 -5.62
CA ASN A 15 8.01 -3.43 -6.71
C ASN A 15 8.56 -2.95 -8.07
N GLY A 16 7.76 -3.14 -9.12
CA GLY A 16 8.06 -2.72 -10.50
C GLY A 16 7.97 -1.22 -10.78
N LEU A 17 7.80 -0.37 -9.76
CA LEU A 17 7.72 1.10 -9.84
C LEU A 17 6.53 1.70 -10.59
N ILE A 18 5.80 0.95 -11.42
CA ILE A 18 4.64 1.46 -12.16
C ILE A 18 3.67 2.16 -11.19
N TYR A 19 3.27 3.38 -11.56
CA TYR A 19 2.33 4.20 -10.80
C TYR A 19 1.00 4.31 -11.55
N VAL A 20 0.02 3.54 -11.11
CA VAL A 20 -1.36 3.54 -11.62
C VAL A 20 -2.30 3.47 -10.43
N ARG A 21 -3.38 4.25 -10.47
CA ARG A 21 -4.35 4.39 -9.37
C ARG A 21 -5.53 3.43 -9.48
N GLY A 22 -5.68 2.71 -10.59
CA GLY A 22 -6.90 1.94 -10.88
C GLY A 22 -7.91 2.77 -11.68
N GLN A 23 -9.15 2.31 -11.71
CA GLN A 23 -10.27 2.95 -12.40
C GLN A 23 -11.27 3.53 -11.42
N ALA A 24 -12.02 4.56 -11.83
CA ALA A 24 -13.04 5.16 -10.99
C ALA A 24 -14.06 4.08 -10.52
N GLU A 25 -14.39 3.16 -11.42
CA GLU A 25 -15.27 2.01 -11.20
C GLU A 25 -14.80 1.09 -10.07
N ASP A 26 -13.49 0.96 -9.85
CA ASP A 26 -12.94 0.16 -8.75
C ASP A 26 -13.37 0.75 -7.39
N TYR A 27 -13.32 2.08 -7.28
CA TYR A 27 -13.67 2.83 -6.08
C TYR A 27 -15.17 2.99 -5.91
N GLU A 28 -15.91 3.20 -7.00
CA GLU A 28 -17.38 3.15 -6.97
C GLU A 28 -17.87 1.78 -6.51
N HIS A 29 -17.22 0.71 -6.96
CA HIS A 29 -17.50 -0.64 -6.47
C HIS A 29 -17.23 -0.76 -4.96
N TRP A 30 -16.11 -0.23 -4.45
CA TRP A 30 -15.84 -0.24 -3.00
C TRP A 30 -16.91 0.49 -2.20
N ALA A 31 -17.36 1.66 -2.67
CA ALA A 31 -18.46 2.40 -2.05
C ALA A 31 -19.77 1.59 -2.07
N ALA A 32 -20.10 0.97 -3.22
CA ALA A 32 -21.28 0.13 -3.39
C ALA A 32 -21.28 -1.14 -2.50
N LEU A 33 -20.10 -1.64 -2.12
CA LEU A 33 -19.94 -2.73 -1.14
C LEU A 33 -20.19 -2.28 0.31
N GLY A 34 -20.61 -1.03 0.54
CA GLY A 34 -20.95 -0.51 1.86
C GLY A 34 -19.78 0.16 2.58
N ASN A 35 -18.85 0.77 1.85
CA ASN A 35 -17.73 1.55 2.41
C ASN A 35 -17.90 3.05 2.10
N PRO A 36 -18.72 3.81 2.86
CA PRO A 36 -18.87 5.25 2.65
C PRO A 36 -17.53 5.98 2.72
N GLY A 37 -17.34 6.97 1.84
CA GLY A 37 -16.09 7.74 1.76
C GLY A 37 -14.99 7.08 0.92
N TRP A 38 -15.30 6.01 0.18
CA TRP A 38 -14.37 5.32 -0.72
C TRP A 38 -14.75 5.40 -2.20
N SER A 39 -15.70 6.27 -2.58
CA SER A 39 -15.98 6.55 -3.99
C SER A 39 -14.78 7.21 -4.67
N TRP A 40 -14.74 7.24 -6.00
CA TRP A 40 -13.65 7.89 -6.74
C TRP A 40 -13.49 9.35 -6.32
N GLN A 41 -14.61 10.07 -6.18
CA GLN A 41 -14.63 11.46 -5.78
C GLN A 41 -14.07 11.67 -4.36
N ASP A 42 -14.28 10.71 -3.46
CA ASP A 42 -13.76 10.79 -2.08
C ASP A 42 -12.24 10.53 -2.01
N VAL A 43 -11.73 9.61 -2.84
CA VAL A 43 -10.32 9.18 -2.78
C VAL A 43 -9.39 10.01 -3.67
N LEU A 44 -9.88 10.60 -4.76
CA LEU A 44 -9.07 11.43 -5.67
C LEU A 44 -8.28 12.53 -4.95
N PRO A 45 -8.84 13.30 -4.00
CA PRO A 45 -8.08 14.28 -3.23
C PRO A 45 -6.89 13.68 -2.46
N TYR A 46 -6.97 12.41 -2.05
CA TYR A 46 -5.87 11.72 -1.37
C TYR A 46 -4.78 11.29 -2.34
N PHE A 47 -5.14 10.89 -3.57
CA PHE A 47 -4.17 10.62 -4.63
C PHE A 47 -3.39 11.89 -4.98
N ILE A 48 -4.10 12.99 -5.26
CA ILE A 48 -3.49 14.30 -5.52
C ILE A 48 -2.56 14.69 -4.37
N ARG A 49 -3.04 14.64 -3.11
CA ARG A 49 -2.21 15.01 -1.95
C ARG A 49 -0.97 14.14 -1.75
N SER A 50 -1.02 12.87 -2.16
CA SER A 50 0.11 11.94 -2.01
C SER A 50 1.23 12.19 -3.01
N GLU A 51 0.87 12.72 -4.17
CA GLU A 51 1.70 12.77 -5.37
C GLU A 51 2.54 14.05 -5.46
N ARG A 52 3.77 13.88 -5.93
CA ARG A 52 4.61 14.92 -6.50
C ARG A 52 4.97 14.50 -7.91
N ASN A 53 4.15 14.95 -8.86
CA ASN A 53 4.30 14.65 -10.27
C ASN A 53 5.33 15.59 -10.90
N GLU A 54 6.25 15.06 -11.70
CA GLU A 54 7.22 15.88 -12.41
C GLU A 54 6.58 16.80 -13.47
N ARG A 55 5.37 16.48 -13.91
CA ARG A 55 4.61 17.27 -14.89
C ARG A 55 3.89 18.47 -14.25
N GLY A 56 3.88 18.58 -12.92
CA GLY A 56 3.13 19.60 -12.17
C GLY A 56 1.76 19.13 -11.71
N GLY A 57 1.04 20.00 -11.00
CA GLY A 57 -0.30 19.74 -10.48
C GLY A 57 -1.41 20.18 -11.42
N ASP A 58 -2.52 19.44 -11.43
CA ASP A 58 -3.74 19.78 -12.17
C ASP A 58 -5.00 19.20 -11.47
N ALA A 59 -6.09 19.01 -12.22
CA ALA A 59 -7.32 18.44 -11.68
C ALA A 59 -7.20 16.98 -11.20
N PHE A 60 -6.21 16.24 -11.71
CA PHE A 60 -5.95 14.83 -11.41
C PHE A 60 -4.63 14.63 -10.65
N HIS A 61 -3.68 15.56 -10.76
CA HIS A 61 -2.32 15.39 -10.24
C HIS A 61 -1.94 16.36 -9.13
N GLY A 62 -1.09 15.87 -8.22
CA GLY A 62 -0.42 16.70 -7.22
C GLY A 62 1.05 16.95 -7.52
N GLU A 63 1.58 18.08 -7.08
CA GLU A 63 2.99 18.45 -7.25
C GLU A 63 3.79 18.54 -5.95
N ASP A 64 3.13 18.61 -4.79
CA ASP A 64 3.79 18.88 -3.51
C ASP A 64 3.97 17.64 -2.64
N GLY A 65 3.29 16.55 -2.97
CA GLY A 65 3.21 15.35 -2.17
C GLY A 65 4.57 14.68 -1.91
N PRO A 66 4.63 13.75 -0.95
CA PRO A 66 5.86 13.05 -0.60
C PRO A 66 6.27 11.97 -1.62
N GLN A 67 5.35 11.45 -2.44
CA GLN A 67 5.62 10.41 -3.42
C GLN A 67 6.01 11.03 -4.76
N GLY A 68 7.30 10.95 -5.10
CA GLY A 68 7.78 11.38 -6.41
C GLY A 68 7.30 10.44 -7.52
N VAL A 69 6.75 11.04 -8.58
CA VAL A 69 6.23 10.39 -9.78
C VAL A 69 6.86 11.06 -11.00
N SER A 70 7.45 10.24 -11.87
CA SER A 70 8.25 10.69 -13.02
C SER A 70 8.01 9.83 -14.25
N ASP A 71 8.15 10.42 -15.43
CA ASP A 71 8.17 9.72 -16.71
C ASP A 71 9.43 8.85 -16.83
N VAL A 72 9.37 7.90 -17.75
CA VAL A 72 10.54 7.11 -18.13
C VAL A 72 11.49 7.99 -18.95
N GLY A 73 12.49 8.59 -18.30
CA GLY A 73 13.38 9.57 -18.95
C GLY A 73 14.15 9.06 -20.18
N ARG A 74 14.41 7.73 -20.30
CA ARG A 74 14.96 7.11 -21.51
C ARG A 74 14.16 5.85 -21.86
N PRO A 75 13.06 5.98 -22.61
CA PRO A 75 12.22 4.85 -22.95
C PRO A 75 12.95 3.89 -23.89
N ASN A 76 12.71 2.60 -23.73
CA ASN A 76 13.25 1.58 -24.62
C ASN A 76 12.59 1.71 -26.01
N THR A 77 13.38 1.64 -27.08
CA THR A 77 12.88 1.72 -28.47
C THR A 77 11.83 0.65 -28.77
N LEU A 78 11.97 -0.55 -28.19
CA LEU A 78 10.97 -1.62 -28.32
C LEU A 78 9.65 -1.28 -27.64
N ALA A 79 9.70 -0.62 -26.47
CA ALA A 79 8.48 -0.19 -25.78
C ALA A 79 7.74 0.86 -26.60
N ARG A 80 8.48 1.76 -27.25
CA ARG A 80 7.89 2.74 -28.17
C ARG A 80 7.25 2.07 -29.39
N ALA A 81 7.96 1.16 -30.05
CA ALA A 81 7.44 0.41 -31.19
C ALA A 81 6.18 -0.40 -30.83
N PHE A 82 6.11 -0.96 -29.62
CA PHE A 82 4.92 -1.65 -29.13
C PHE A 82 3.72 -0.70 -28.97
N ILE A 83 3.93 0.46 -28.35
CA ILE A 83 2.88 1.49 -28.21
C ILE A 83 2.39 1.96 -29.59
N ASP A 84 3.31 2.23 -30.51
CA ASP A 84 2.96 2.68 -31.87
C ASP A 84 2.14 1.60 -32.60
N ALA A 85 2.51 0.32 -32.49
CA ALA A 85 1.73 -0.79 -33.05
C ALA A 85 0.32 -0.92 -32.46
N CYS A 86 0.14 -0.64 -31.15
CA CYS A 86 -1.19 -0.60 -30.55
C CYS A 86 -2.05 0.53 -31.16
N VAL A 87 -1.46 1.70 -31.39
CA VAL A 87 -2.17 2.82 -32.03
C VAL A 87 -2.52 2.49 -33.48
N GLU A 88 -1.61 1.87 -34.24
CA GLU A 88 -1.88 1.38 -35.60
C GLU A 88 -3.01 0.33 -35.64
N ALA A 89 -3.12 -0.49 -34.59
CA ALA A 89 -4.20 -1.46 -34.42
C ALA A 89 -5.56 -0.83 -34.03
N GLY A 90 -5.62 0.49 -33.85
CA GLY A 90 -6.84 1.24 -33.58
C GLY A 90 -7.10 1.56 -32.10
N TYR A 91 -6.17 1.24 -31.19
CA TYR A 91 -6.30 1.67 -29.79
C TYR A 91 -5.97 3.16 -29.63
N PRO A 92 -6.67 3.90 -28.76
CA PRO A 92 -6.34 5.30 -28.49
C PRO A 92 -4.91 5.45 -27.97
N ALA A 93 -4.22 6.53 -28.35
CA ALA A 93 -3.00 6.93 -27.67
C ALA A 93 -3.38 7.51 -26.30
N ASN A 94 -2.71 7.05 -25.23
CA ASN A 94 -2.95 7.52 -23.87
C ASN A 94 -1.65 8.05 -23.23
N PRO A 95 -1.49 9.38 -23.06
CA PRO A 95 -0.29 9.94 -22.45
C PRO A 95 -0.30 9.90 -20.91
N ASP A 96 -1.42 9.52 -20.28
CA ASP A 96 -1.63 9.61 -18.84
C ASP A 96 -2.76 8.67 -18.36
N PHE A 97 -2.36 7.51 -17.82
CA PHE A 97 -3.27 6.52 -17.27
C PHE A 97 -3.93 6.91 -15.93
N ASN A 98 -3.54 8.04 -15.33
CA ASN A 98 -4.09 8.56 -14.08
C ASN A 98 -4.88 9.86 -14.27
N GLY A 99 -5.07 10.29 -15.52
CA GLY A 99 -5.89 11.44 -15.91
C GLY A 99 -7.36 11.06 -16.09
N GLU A 100 -8.03 11.71 -17.05
CA GLU A 100 -9.47 11.56 -17.27
C GLU A 100 -9.89 10.16 -17.73
N SER A 101 -9.05 9.46 -18.51
CA SER A 101 -9.32 8.11 -19.01
C SER A 101 -8.05 7.26 -18.99
N GLN A 102 -8.21 5.97 -18.68
CA GLN A 102 -7.13 4.98 -18.71
C GLN A 102 -7.12 4.14 -19.98
N GLU A 103 -8.15 4.23 -20.82
CA GLU A 103 -8.19 3.47 -22.07
C GLU A 103 -7.06 3.90 -23.01
N GLY A 104 -6.41 2.92 -23.65
CA GLY A 104 -5.45 3.15 -24.73
C GLY A 104 -4.04 2.63 -24.44
N ALA A 105 -3.10 3.10 -25.24
CA ALA A 105 -1.71 2.68 -25.21
C ALA A 105 -0.77 3.87 -25.02
N GLY A 106 0.19 3.72 -24.11
CA GLY A 106 1.18 4.75 -23.84
C GLY A 106 2.15 4.38 -22.71
N PRO A 107 3.05 5.30 -22.36
CA PRO A 107 4.03 5.06 -21.31
C PRO A 107 3.41 5.20 -19.91
N TYR A 108 3.77 4.29 -19.01
CA TYR A 108 3.49 4.49 -17.58
C TYR A 108 4.44 5.50 -16.96
N GLN A 109 3.93 6.27 -15.99
CA GLN A 109 4.79 6.95 -15.01
C GLN A 109 5.25 5.95 -13.94
N LEU A 110 6.38 6.27 -13.32
CA LEU A 110 6.99 5.46 -12.29
C LEU A 110 7.05 6.23 -10.97
N THR A 111 6.94 5.53 -9.83
CA THR A 111 7.26 6.08 -8.50
C THR A 111 8.78 6.28 -8.34
N THR A 112 9.31 7.23 -9.09
CA THR A 112 10.72 7.63 -9.08
C THR A 112 10.82 9.15 -8.93
N TRP A 113 11.95 9.62 -8.42
CA TRP A 113 12.26 11.04 -8.32
C TRP A 113 13.75 11.23 -8.60
N GLN A 114 14.07 12.12 -9.54
CA GLN A 114 15.45 12.38 -9.97
C GLN A 114 16.17 11.07 -10.39
N GLY A 115 15.47 10.20 -11.13
CA GLY A 115 15.99 8.93 -11.62
C GLY A 115 16.20 7.84 -10.57
N ARG A 116 15.71 8.03 -9.33
CA ARG A 116 15.84 7.06 -8.23
C ARG A 116 14.48 6.61 -7.73
N ARG A 117 14.37 5.35 -7.28
CA ARG A 117 13.17 4.82 -6.61
C ARG A 117 12.71 5.73 -5.47
N CYS A 118 11.42 6.10 -5.49
CA CYS A 118 10.77 6.79 -4.39
C CYS A 118 9.83 5.81 -3.66
N SER A 119 10.39 5.01 -2.75
CA SER A 119 9.58 4.12 -1.88
C SER A 119 8.80 4.93 -0.85
N SER A 120 7.81 4.31 -0.19
CA SER A 120 7.09 4.98 0.90
C SER A 120 8.02 5.39 2.06
N ALA A 121 9.10 4.65 2.31
CA ALA A 121 10.11 5.07 3.26
C ALA A 121 10.92 6.29 2.79
N THR A 122 11.24 6.39 1.49
CA THR A 122 11.91 7.57 0.94
C THR A 122 11.00 8.80 0.98
N GLY A 123 9.76 8.68 0.52
CA GLY A 123 8.82 9.79 0.42
C GLY A 123 8.30 10.26 1.77
N TYR A 124 7.85 9.35 2.63
CA TYR A 124 7.17 9.71 3.89
C TYR A 124 8.08 9.63 5.11
N LEU A 125 8.85 8.54 5.25
CA LEU A 125 9.56 8.27 6.50
C LEU A 125 10.86 9.07 6.64
N LYS A 126 11.66 9.12 5.57
CA LYS A 126 12.95 9.81 5.55
C LYS A 126 12.86 11.30 5.93
N PRO A 127 11.91 12.11 5.41
CA PRO A 127 11.79 13.51 5.84
C PRO A 127 11.24 13.65 7.28
N ALA A 128 10.47 12.68 7.77
CA ALA A 128 9.88 12.73 9.11
C ALA A 128 10.78 12.17 10.22
N ARG A 129 11.88 11.48 9.89
CA ARG A 129 12.68 10.68 10.85
C ARG A 129 13.32 11.46 12.01
N SER A 130 13.48 12.77 11.87
CA SER A 130 14.07 13.63 12.92
C SER A 130 13.04 14.16 13.92
N ARG A 131 11.75 13.91 13.70
CA ARG A 131 10.67 14.39 14.59
C ARG A 131 10.77 13.66 15.93
N SER A 132 10.80 14.42 17.02
CA SER A 132 10.93 13.88 18.39
C SER A 132 9.77 12.99 18.83
N ASN A 133 8.62 13.08 18.16
CA ASN A 133 7.44 12.28 18.42
C ASN A 133 7.33 11.02 17.53
N LEU A 134 8.37 10.67 16.78
CA LEU A 134 8.43 9.47 15.94
C LEU A 134 9.61 8.58 16.35
N SER A 135 9.29 7.33 16.71
CA SER A 135 10.28 6.28 16.93
C SER A 135 10.15 5.20 15.85
N ILE A 136 11.28 4.73 15.33
CA ILE A 136 11.34 3.72 14.28
C ILE A 136 12.16 2.53 14.78
N GLU A 137 11.50 1.40 14.99
CA GLU A 137 12.14 0.15 15.39
C GLU A 137 12.32 -0.76 14.17
N THR A 138 13.57 -1.08 13.82
CA THR A 138 13.88 -2.03 12.75
C THR A 138 14.36 -3.37 13.32
N GLY A 139 14.26 -4.44 12.53
CA GLY A 139 14.54 -5.80 13.03
C GLY A 139 13.59 -6.26 14.14
N ALA A 140 12.47 -5.55 14.32
CA ALA A 140 11.43 -5.82 15.30
C ALA A 140 10.28 -6.58 14.61
N HIS A 141 10.20 -7.88 14.83
CA HIS A 141 9.15 -8.72 14.25
C HIS A 141 7.99 -8.84 15.24
N VAL A 142 6.86 -8.20 14.95
CA VAL A 142 5.66 -8.30 15.77
C VAL A 142 5.10 -9.72 15.71
N CYS A 143 4.89 -10.32 16.88
CA CYS A 143 4.40 -11.68 17.02
C CYS A 143 2.92 -11.73 17.44
N ARG A 144 2.47 -10.72 18.21
CA ARG A 144 1.12 -10.69 18.80
C ARG A 144 0.69 -9.27 19.18
N VAL A 145 -0.59 -8.97 19.05
CA VAL A 145 -1.26 -7.80 19.64
C VAL A 145 -1.95 -8.24 20.93
N GLY A 146 -1.74 -7.50 22.02
CA GLY A 146 -2.41 -7.75 23.29
C GLY A 146 -3.62 -6.84 23.50
N PHE A 147 -4.57 -7.33 24.29
CA PHE A 147 -5.88 -6.71 24.50
C PHE A 147 -6.21 -6.58 25.99
N SER A 148 -6.95 -5.52 26.33
CA SER A 148 -7.66 -5.37 27.60
C SER A 148 -9.15 -5.25 27.28
N GLY A 149 -9.91 -6.31 27.55
CA GLY A 149 -11.26 -6.47 26.99
C GLY A 149 -11.21 -6.41 25.45
N ALA A 150 -12.04 -5.55 24.86
CA ALA A 150 -12.10 -5.36 23.40
C ALA A 150 -11.03 -4.40 22.85
N ARG A 151 -10.17 -3.81 23.70
CA ARG A 151 -9.23 -2.76 23.27
C ARG A 151 -7.82 -3.30 23.10
N ALA A 152 -7.26 -3.17 21.90
CA ALA A 152 -5.84 -3.37 21.66
C ALA A 152 -5.01 -2.36 22.47
N ASN A 153 -4.10 -2.85 23.31
CA ASN A 153 -3.36 -2.01 24.26
C ASN A 153 -1.85 -2.23 24.25
N THR A 154 -1.38 -3.34 23.66
CA THR A 154 0.03 -3.70 23.65
C THR A 154 0.41 -4.40 22.36
N VAL A 155 1.69 -4.33 22.01
CA VAL A 155 2.30 -5.07 20.90
C VAL A 155 3.50 -5.81 21.43
N VAL A 156 3.54 -7.12 21.16
CA VAL A 156 4.65 -8.01 21.52
C VAL A 156 5.45 -8.31 20.26
N PHE A 157 6.75 -8.06 20.30
CA PHE A 157 7.64 -8.27 19.17
C PHE A 157 8.99 -8.85 19.58
N ARG A 158 9.64 -9.56 18.66
CA ARG A 158 10.99 -10.09 18.84
C ARG A 158 12.01 -9.18 18.15
N GLN A 159 13.06 -8.79 18.87
CA GLN A 159 14.15 -7.97 18.36
C GLN A 159 15.47 -8.39 19.05
N GLY A 160 16.51 -8.66 18.27
CA GLY A 160 17.81 -9.11 18.80
C GLY A 160 17.70 -10.42 19.61
N GLY A 161 16.82 -11.34 19.20
CA GLY A 161 16.60 -12.62 19.88
C GLY A 161 15.78 -12.54 21.18
N ARG A 162 15.35 -11.35 21.60
CA ARG A 162 14.55 -11.14 22.81
C ARG A 162 13.13 -10.72 22.47
N GLU A 163 12.19 -11.15 23.29
CA GLU A 163 10.82 -10.63 23.25
C GLU A 163 10.75 -9.30 24.00
N LYS A 164 10.01 -8.35 23.44
CA LYS A 164 9.76 -7.02 23.99
C LYS A 164 8.27 -6.70 23.85
N THR A 165 7.76 -5.93 24.80
CA THR A 165 6.36 -5.46 24.80
C THR A 165 6.33 -3.95 24.88
N VAL A 166 5.49 -3.32 24.06
CA VAL A 166 5.22 -1.87 24.10
C VAL A 166 3.73 -1.61 24.25
N SER A 167 3.37 -0.58 25.00
CA SER A 167 1.98 -0.20 25.24
C SER A 167 1.53 0.92 24.31
N ALA A 168 0.30 0.82 23.80
CA ALA A 168 -0.34 1.82 22.96
C ALA A 168 -1.42 2.58 23.77
N ARG A 169 -1.23 3.90 23.93
CA ARG A 169 -2.18 4.76 24.67
C ARG A 169 -3.51 4.99 23.97
N ARG A 170 -3.58 4.78 22.65
CA ARG A 170 -4.78 5.01 21.84
C ARG A 170 -5.07 3.77 21.02
N GLU A 171 -4.29 3.54 19.98
CA GLU A 171 -4.59 2.57 18.93
C GLU A 171 -3.34 1.79 18.51
N VAL A 172 -3.58 0.62 17.89
CA VAL A 172 -2.58 -0.17 17.18
C VAL A 172 -3.04 -0.26 15.72
N ILE A 173 -2.21 0.23 14.80
CA ILE A 173 -2.51 0.22 13.36
C ILE A 173 -1.68 -0.87 12.69
N LEU A 174 -2.35 -1.85 12.08
CA LEU A 174 -1.69 -2.94 11.37
C LEU A 174 -1.46 -2.58 9.91
N SER A 175 -0.20 -2.40 9.54
CA SER A 175 0.24 -2.15 8.17
C SER A 175 1.25 -3.20 7.70
N ALA A 176 1.02 -4.47 8.06
CA ALA A 176 1.92 -5.59 7.77
C ALA A 176 1.75 -6.18 6.35
N GLY A 177 0.73 -5.73 5.61
CA GLY A 177 0.40 -6.18 4.25
C GLY A 177 -0.69 -7.26 4.22
N ALA A 178 -1.20 -7.55 3.02
CA ALA A 178 -2.39 -8.40 2.81
C ALA A 178 -2.28 -9.82 3.38
N LEU A 179 -1.07 -10.34 3.54
CA LEU A 179 -0.84 -11.68 4.10
C LEU A 179 -0.50 -11.66 5.59
N GLN A 180 0.37 -10.74 6.04
CA GLN A 180 0.81 -10.71 7.45
C GLN A 180 -0.17 -9.98 8.37
N SER A 181 -0.94 -9.01 7.91
CA SER A 181 -1.96 -8.36 8.74
C SER A 181 -3.03 -9.36 9.23
N PRO A 182 -3.70 -10.15 8.37
CA PRO A 182 -4.68 -11.14 8.85
C PRO A 182 -4.01 -12.26 9.65
N GLN A 183 -2.80 -12.68 9.28
CA GLN A 183 -2.04 -13.65 10.07
C GLN A 183 -1.79 -13.14 11.49
N LEU A 184 -1.39 -11.87 11.65
CA LEU A 184 -1.14 -11.30 12.98
C LEU A 184 -2.43 -11.16 13.79
N LEU A 185 -3.56 -10.83 13.15
CA LEU A 185 -4.86 -10.86 13.81
C LEU A 185 -5.19 -12.27 14.32
N GLN A 186 -5.00 -13.29 13.49
CA GLN A 186 -5.23 -14.70 13.86
C GLN A 186 -4.32 -15.12 15.02
N LEU A 187 -3.02 -14.82 14.96
CA LEU A 187 -2.06 -15.06 16.05
C LEU A 187 -2.41 -14.32 17.35
N SER A 188 -3.26 -13.29 17.26
CA SER A 188 -3.75 -12.50 18.39
C SER A 188 -5.16 -12.90 18.83
N GLY A 189 -5.68 -14.02 18.34
CA GLY A 189 -6.99 -14.56 18.72
C GLY A 189 -8.18 -13.98 17.96
N ILE A 190 -7.95 -13.26 16.87
CA ILE A 190 -9.02 -12.67 16.02
C ILE A 190 -9.02 -13.37 14.67
N GLY A 191 -10.03 -14.21 14.41
CA GLY A 191 -10.15 -14.99 13.18
C GLY A 191 -11.19 -16.10 13.29
N ASP A 192 -11.22 -16.99 12.30
CA ASP A 192 -12.10 -18.17 12.31
C ASP A 192 -11.84 -19.04 13.55
N ALA A 193 -12.85 -19.18 14.42
CA ALA A 193 -12.68 -19.84 15.72
C ALA A 193 -12.14 -21.27 15.61
N ASP A 194 -12.57 -22.05 14.60
CA ASP A 194 -12.14 -23.44 14.45
C ASP A 194 -10.70 -23.52 13.95
N LEU A 195 -10.30 -22.65 13.03
CA LEU A 195 -8.90 -22.50 12.61
C LEU A 195 -8.00 -22.14 13.80
N LEU A 196 -8.41 -21.16 14.61
CA LEU A 196 -7.63 -20.73 15.77
C LEU A 196 -7.47 -21.87 16.79
N LYS A 197 -8.55 -22.57 17.13
CA LYS A 197 -8.51 -23.74 18.04
C LYS A 197 -7.62 -24.86 17.51
N ARG A 198 -7.65 -25.15 16.20
CA ARG A 198 -6.75 -26.16 15.57
C ARG A 198 -5.27 -25.82 15.76
N HIS A 199 -4.94 -24.54 15.90
CA HIS A 199 -3.57 -24.08 16.15
C HIS A 199 -3.26 -23.80 17.63
N GLY A 200 -4.16 -24.15 18.55
CA GLY A 200 -3.97 -23.92 19.98
C GLY A 200 -3.99 -22.45 20.38
N ILE A 201 -4.63 -21.60 19.58
CA ILE A 201 -4.76 -20.16 19.84
C ILE A 201 -6.09 -19.90 20.54
N GLU A 202 -6.04 -19.16 21.65
CA GLU A 202 -7.24 -18.70 22.35
C GLU A 202 -8.07 -17.76 21.45
N VAL A 203 -9.37 -18.03 21.33
CA VAL A 203 -10.28 -17.23 20.51
C VAL A 203 -10.75 -16.02 21.33
N LEU A 204 -10.21 -14.85 21.00
CA LEU A 204 -10.66 -13.57 21.56
C LEU A 204 -11.92 -13.06 20.84
N LEU A 205 -11.94 -13.18 19.51
CA LEU A 205 -13.06 -12.73 18.69
C LEU A 205 -13.19 -13.61 17.44
N ASP A 206 -14.30 -14.32 17.32
CA ASP A 206 -14.61 -15.10 16.14
C ASP A 206 -14.96 -14.18 14.96
N ARG A 207 -14.09 -14.18 13.95
CA ARG A 207 -14.24 -13.40 12.70
C ARG A 207 -13.76 -14.26 11.53
N PRO A 208 -14.64 -15.12 10.98
CA PRO A 208 -14.24 -16.08 9.94
C PRO A 208 -13.74 -15.41 8.65
N ALA A 209 -14.12 -14.16 8.38
CA ALA A 209 -13.64 -13.40 7.23
C ALA A 209 -12.14 -13.01 7.31
N VAL A 210 -11.50 -13.06 8.49
CA VAL A 210 -10.08 -12.68 8.63
C VAL A 210 -9.19 -13.70 7.91
N GLY A 211 -8.49 -13.23 6.89
CA GLY A 211 -7.65 -14.06 6.02
C GLY A 211 -8.38 -14.62 4.79
N GLN A 212 -9.65 -14.27 4.60
CA GLN A 212 -10.45 -14.64 3.42
C GLN A 212 -10.47 -13.49 2.40
N ASN A 213 -11.18 -13.70 1.29
CA ASN A 213 -11.31 -12.75 0.18
C ASN A 213 -9.94 -12.27 -0.36
N LEU A 214 -8.97 -13.20 -0.43
CA LEU A 214 -7.68 -12.93 -1.04
C LEU A 214 -7.85 -12.86 -2.56
N GLN A 215 -7.34 -11.78 -3.15
CA GLN A 215 -7.35 -11.52 -4.58
C GLN A 215 -5.92 -11.22 -5.04
N ASP A 216 -5.58 -11.65 -6.25
CA ASP A 216 -4.27 -11.47 -6.90
C ASP A 216 -4.50 -11.32 -8.42
N HIS A 217 -3.55 -10.73 -9.14
CA HIS A 217 -3.59 -10.57 -10.61
C HIS A 217 -2.59 -11.50 -11.31
#